data_AF-A0A6A4HGW5-F1
#
_entry.id   AF-A0A6A4HGW5-F1
#
_cell.length_a   1.000
_cell.length_b   1.000
_cell.length_c   1.000
_cell.angle_alpha   90.00
_cell.angle_beta   90.00
_cell.angle_gamma   90.00
#
_symmetry.space_group_name_H-M   'P 1'
#
loop_
_entity.id
_entity.type
_entity.pdbx_description
1 polymer ?
#
loop_
_entity_poly.entity_id
_entity_poly.type
_entity_poly.pdbx_seq_one_letter_code
_entity_poly.pdbx_strand_id
1 'polypeptide(L)'
;MDTNGRSFALLCSMLGLIVSQLPIAVNVVHPRPVSWTSFVESIRSALIQEKHLSSDSLPLVPYQEWVDAVEQHARNPTEKDTQDIPALKLIDFYRLQSNVDDTLRNSGQSTFESAGLTALRTTNVEKLSKKMRTLQPLDDTIVKKWVRYWIDAGF
;
A
#
# COMPACT_ATOMS: atom_id res chain seq x y z
N MET A 1 0.09 6.88 -62.56
CA MET A 1 -0.59 6.00 -61.57
C MET A 1 0.49 5.34 -60.73
N ASP A 2 0.79 5.88 -59.54
CA ASP A 2 1.36 5.08 -58.44
C ASP A 2 1.25 5.85 -57.12
N THR A 3 0.03 5.97 -56.60
CA THR A 3 -0.28 6.60 -55.31
C THR A 3 -0.41 5.59 -54.18
N ASN A 4 -0.36 4.28 -54.50
CA ASN A 4 -0.60 3.21 -53.54
C ASN A 4 0.66 2.81 -52.75
N GLY A 5 1.85 2.90 -53.34
CA GLY A 5 3.11 2.59 -52.65
C GLY A 5 3.48 3.55 -51.52
N ARG A 6 3.14 4.85 -51.65
CA ARG A 6 3.42 5.87 -50.62
C ARG A 6 2.52 5.76 -49.38
N SER A 7 1.27 5.35 -49.56
CA SER A 7 0.31 5.20 -48.46
C SER A 7 0.67 4.03 -47.53
N PHE A 8 1.18 2.93 -48.09
CA PHE A 8 1.56 1.74 -47.31
C PHE A 8 2.82 1.97 -46.47
N ALA A 9 3.81 2.69 -47.02
CA ALA A 9 5.03 3.05 -46.30
C ALA A 9 4.75 3.99 -45.10
N LEU A 10 3.82 4.93 -45.24
CA LEU A 10 3.38 5.81 -44.15
C LEU A 10 2.65 5.02 -43.04
N LEU A 11 1.81 4.05 -43.40
CA LEU A 11 1.10 3.23 -42.43
C LEU A 11 2.04 2.32 -41.62
N CYS A 12 3.01 1.68 -42.28
CA CYS A 12 4.05 0.88 -41.60
C CYS A 12 4.98 1.73 -40.73
N SER A 13 5.31 2.95 -41.16
CA SER A 13 6.11 3.90 -40.35
C SER A 13 5.32 4.36 -39.12
N MET A 14 4.01 4.62 -39.25
CA MET A 14 3.16 4.96 -38.10
C MET A 14 3.01 3.78 -37.14
N LEU A 15 2.83 2.55 -37.63
CA LEU A 15 2.78 1.36 -36.76
C LEU A 15 4.12 1.12 -36.05
N GLY A 16 5.26 1.28 -36.74
CA GLY A 16 6.59 1.20 -36.11
C GLY A 16 6.87 2.32 -35.09
N LEU A 17 6.36 3.53 -35.35
CA LEU A 17 6.44 4.66 -34.42
C LEU A 17 5.49 4.50 -33.21
N ILE A 18 4.31 3.91 -33.39
CA ILE A 18 3.36 3.63 -32.31
C ILE A 18 3.92 2.54 -31.38
N VAL A 19 4.52 1.48 -31.94
CA VAL A 19 5.14 0.40 -31.16
C VAL A 19 6.38 0.88 -30.40
N SER A 20 7.13 1.86 -30.92
CA SER A 20 8.29 2.44 -30.23
C SER A 20 7.96 3.49 -29.16
N GLN A 21 6.70 3.94 -29.08
CA GLN A 21 6.26 4.90 -28.05
C GLN A 21 5.63 4.25 -26.81
N LEU A 22 5.23 2.98 -26.90
CA LEU A 22 4.64 2.28 -25.76
C LEU A 22 5.72 1.63 -24.90
N PRO A 23 5.72 1.85 -23.58
CA PRO A 23 6.67 1.21 -22.69
C PRO A 23 6.45 -0.31 -22.66
N ILE A 24 7.55 -1.07 -22.66
CA ILE A 24 7.53 -2.54 -22.63
C ILE A 24 6.94 -3.10 -21.32
N ALA A 25 7.04 -2.34 -20.23
CA ALA A 25 6.48 -2.69 -18.93
C ALA A 25 5.91 -1.47 -18.20
N VAL A 26 4.87 -1.70 -17.39
CA VAL A 26 4.15 -0.67 -16.66
C VAL A 26 3.95 -1.13 -15.22
N ASN A 27 4.49 -0.38 -14.26
CA ASN A 27 4.21 -0.60 -12.84
C ASN A 27 2.89 0.10 -12.48
N VAL A 28 1.87 -0.66 -12.11
CA VAL A 28 0.58 -0.13 -11.68
C VAL A 28 0.53 -0.10 -10.16
N VAL A 29 1.13 0.93 -9.58
CA VAL A 29 1.11 1.24 -8.14
C VAL A 29 0.69 2.68 -7.91
N HIS A 30 0.38 3.05 -6.67
CA HIS A 30 0.01 4.43 -6.35
C HIS A 30 1.20 5.38 -6.61
N PRO A 31 1.08 6.43 -7.44
CA PRO A 31 2.20 7.28 -7.85
C PRO A 31 2.59 8.33 -6.79
N ARG A 32 1.78 8.48 -5.75
CA ARG A 32 1.99 9.44 -4.66
C ARG A 32 1.93 8.69 -3.33
N PRO A 33 3.07 8.27 -2.76
CA PRO A 33 3.08 7.54 -1.49
C PRO A 33 2.61 8.44 -0.35
N VAL A 34 2.16 7.81 0.73
CA VAL A 34 1.80 8.48 2.00
C VAL A 34 2.61 7.87 3.13
N SER A 35 2.84 8.65 4.19
CA SER A 35 3.50 8.14 5.39
C SER A 35 2.65 7.03 6.04
N TRP A 36 3.30 5.92 6.40
CA TRP A 36 2.66 4.85 7.16
C TRP A 36 2.04 5.37 8.46
N THR A 37 2.78 6.20 9.21
CA THR A 37 2.29 6.77 10.48
C THR A 37 1.02 7.59 10.26
N SER A 38 1.00 8.48 9.27
CA SER A 38 -0.18 9.29 8.98
C SER A 38 -1.37 8.44 8.55
N PHE A 39 -1.14 7.39 7.74
CA PHE A 39 -2.20 6.47 7.35
C PHE A 39 -2.81 5.72 8.55
N VAL A 40 -1.97 5.21 9.46
CA VAL A 40 -2.42 4.52 10.68
C VAL A 40 -3.13 5.49 11.64
N GLU A 41 -2.69 6.74 11.74
CA GLU A 41 -3.39 7.80 12.48
C GLU A 41 -4.80 8.05 11.94
N SER A 42 -4.97 8.07 10.60
CA SER A 42 -6.28 8.19 9.96
C SER A 42 -7.18 7.00 10.28
N ILE A 43 -6.64 5.77 10.26
CA ILE A 43 -7.39 4.55 10.66
C ILE A 43 -7.82 4.64 12.12
N ARG A 44 -6.89 4.96 13.03
CA ARG A 44 -7.15 5.10 14.47
C ARG A 44 -8.25 6.11 14.72
N SER A 45 -8.16 7.28 14.09
CA SER A 45 -9.13 8.36 14.26
C SER A 45 -10.53 7.94 13.76
N ALA A 46 -10.59 7.26 12.61
CA ALA A 46 -11.84 6.72 12.08
C ALA A 46 -12.44 5.64 12.99
N LEU A 47 -11.64 4.73 13.54
CA LEU A 47 -12.11 3.70 14.48
C LEU A 47 -12.64 4.30 15.78
N ILE A 48 -11.91 5.24 16.38
CA ILE A 48 -12.34 5.95 17.60
C ILE A 48 -13.70 6.63 17.36
N GLN A 49 -13.85 7.29 16.21
CA GLN A 49 -15.09 7.96 15.84
C GLN A 49 -16.24 6.97 15.61
N GLU A 50 -16.07 5.97 14.75
CA GLU A 50 -17.17 5.05 14.36
C GLU A 50 -17.59 4.13 15.52
N LYS A 51 -16.64 3.74 16.39
CA LYS A 51 -16.92 2.87 17.56
C LYS A 51 -17.16 3.65 18.85
N HIS A 52 -17.17 4.99 18.82
CA HIS A 52 -17.37 5.87 19.98
C HIS A 52 -16.44 5.56 21.15
N LEU A 53 -15.17 5.27 20.83
CA LEU A 53 -14.16 4.96 21.83
C LEU A 53 -13.60 6.24 22.47
N SER A 54 -12.96 6.09 23.62
CA SER A 54 -12.18 7.19 24.19
C SER A 54 -10.93 7.45 23.33
N SER A 55 -10.43 8.68 23.34
CA SER A 55 -9.26 9.07 22.53
C SER A 55 -8.01 8.28 22.87
N ASP A 56 -7.91 7.73 24.08
CA ASP A 56 -6.78 6.92 24.56
C ASP A 56 -6.95 5.41 24.33
N SER A 57 -8.09 4.95 23.80
CA SER A 57 -8.40 3.52 23.68
C SER A 57 -7.55 2.75 22.67
N LEU A 58 -6.91 3.45 21.72
CA LEU A 58 -6.07 2.84 20.67
C LEU A 58 -4.73 3.59 20.59
N PRO A 59 -3.79 3.38 21.53
CA PRO A 59 -2.49 4.03 21.47
C PRO A 59 -1.69 3.58 20.24
N LEU A 60 -0.95 4.51 19.63
CA LEU A 60 0.05 4.17 18.60
C LEU A 60 1.38 3.91 19.29
N VAL A 61 1.94 2.73 19.03
CA VAL A 61 3.24 2.31 19.57
C VAL A 61 4.17 1.95 18.41
N PRO A 62 5.50 1.94 18.61
CA PRO A 62 6.46 1.38 17.66
C PRO A 62 6.07 -0.04 17.23
N TYR A 63 6.35 -0.38 15.97
CA TYR A 63 5.93 -1.66 15.40
C TYR A 63 6.47 -2.86 16.19
N GLN A 64 7.76 -2.83 16.59
CA GLN A 64 8.37 -3.87 17.41
C GLN A 64 7.68 -4.02 18.77
N GLU A 65 7.34 -2.91 19.44
CA GLU A 65 6.63 -2.95 20.72
C GLU A 65 5.24 -3.61 20.59
N TRP A 66 4.55 -3.32 19.48
CA TRP A 66 3.28 -3.99 19.18
C TRP A 66 3.46 -5.49 18.93
N VAL A 67 4.49 -5.91 18.17
CA VAL A 67 4.77 -7.34 17.93
C VAL A 67 5.10 -8.05 19.23
N ASP A 68 5.95 -7.47 20.08
CA ASP A 68 6.31 -8.02 21.39
C ASP A 68 5.07 -8.22 22.27
N ALA A 69 4.13 -7.28 22.25
CA ALA A 69 2.88 -7.41 22.99
C ALA A 69 2.03 -8.58 22.47
N VAL A 70 1.90 -8.75 21.15
CA VAL A 70 1.19 -9.90 20.56
C VAL A 70 1.89 -11.23 20.91
N GLU A 71 3.22 -11.27 20.89
CA GLU A 71 4.00 -12.46 21.23
C GLU A 71 3.83 -12.93 22.67
N GLN A 72 3.63 -12.00 23.61
CA GLN A 72 3.36 -12.37 25.00
C GLN A 72 2.10 -13.24 25.12
N HIS A 73 1.09 -12.98 24.27
CA HIS A 73 -0.12 -13.79 24.18
C HIS A 73 0.05 -15.08 23.35
N ALA A 74 1.13 -15.21 22.59
CA ALA A 74 1.44 -16.39 21.77
C ALA A 74 2.11 -17.53 22.56
N ARG A 75 2.45 -17.33 23.84
CA ARG A 75 3.09 -18.35 24.68
C ARG A 75 2.03 -19.30 25.23
N ASN A 76 1.69 -20.33 24.44
CA ASN A 76 0.62 -21.32 24.68
C ASN A 76 -0.79 -20.74 24.49
N PRO A 77 -1.13 -20.30 23.26
CA PRO A 77 -2.43 -19.67 23.01
C PRO A 77 -3.52 -20.72 23.18
N THR A 78 -4.54 -20.38 23.96
CA THR A 78 -5.80 -21.12 23.95
C THR A 78 -6.55 -20.81 22.65
N GLU A 79 -7.54 -21.64 22.33
CA GLU A 79 -8.45 -21.33 21.22
C GLU A 79 -9.15 -19.98 21.42
N LYS A 80 -9.49 -19.66 22.68
CA LYS A 80 -10.06 -18.37 23.07
C LYS A 80 -9.10 -17.20 22.82
N ASP A 81 -7.83 -17.33 23.17
CA ASP A 81 -6.83 -16.27 22.90
C ASP A 81 -6.72 -15.99 21.40
N THR A 82 -6.80 -17.02 20.57
CA THR A 82 -6.73 -16.90 19.11
C THR A 82 -8.01 -16.31 18.49
N GLN A 83 -9.15 -16.40 19.18
CA GLN A 83 -10.41 -15.74 18.82
C GLN A 83 -10.40 -14.27 19.25
N ASP A 84 -9.99 -13.98 20.49
CA ASP A 84 -9.96 -12.64 21.08
C ASP A 84 -8.82 -11.79 20.49
N ILE A 85 -7.72 -12.43 20.08
CA ILE A 85 -6.53 -11.79 19.48
C ILE A 85 -6.22 -12.46 18.13
N PRO A 86 -6.96 -12.13 17.05
CA PRO A 86 -6.76 -12.72 15.73
C PRO A 86 -5.34 -12.54 15.16
N ALA A 87 -4.61 -11.51 15.62
CA ALA A 87 -3.23 -11.24 15.23
C ALA A 87 -2.28 -12.42 15.53
N LEU A 88 -2.59 -13.27 16.52
CA LEU A 88 -1.80 -14.46 16.84
C LEU A 88 -1.65 -15.42 15.64
N LYS A 89 -2.66 -15.47 14.76
CA LYS A 89 -2.66 -16.31 13.56
C LYS A 89 -1.61 -15.88 12.54
N LEU A 90 -1.09 -14.66 12.64
CA LEU A 90 -0.15 -14.05 11.71
C LEU A 90 1.17 -13.67 12.39
N ILE A 91 1.47 -14.24 13.55
CA ILE A 91 2.62 -13.82 14.37
C ILE A 91 3.95 -13.93 13.63
N ASP A 92 4.17 -14.99 12.85
CA ASP A 92 5.40 -15.16 12.07
C ASP A 92 5.53 -14.13 10.94
N PHE A 93 4.40 -13.72 10.35
CA PHE A 93 4.38 -12.62 9.39
C PHE A 93 4.79 -11.31 10.06
N TYR A 94 4.24 -11.00 11.24
CA TYR A 94 4.59 -9.77 11.96
C TYR A 94 6.03 -9.74 12.44
N ARG A 95 6.58 -10.88 12.90
CA ARG A 95 8.00 -11.04 13.24
C ARG A 95 8.91 -10.68 12.07
N LEU A 96 8.63 -11.26 10.90
CA LEU A 96 9.39 -10.99 9.69
C LEU A 96 9.38 -9.49 9.35
N GLN A 97 8.19 -8.89 9.40
CA GLN A 97 8.01 -7.47 9.11
C GLN A 97 8.74 -6.56 10.10
N SER A 98 8.77 -6.94 11.39
CA SER A 98 9.46 -6.18 12.43
C SER A 98 10.96 -6.18 12.23
N ASN A 99 11.54 -7.35 11.94
CA ASN A 99 12.96 -7.47 11.62
C ASN A 99 13.35 -6.63 10.40
N VAL A 100 12.47 -6.56 9.38
CA VAL A 100 12.67 -5.71 8.21
C VAL A 100 12.61 -4.24 8.60
N ASP A 101 11.58 -3.78 9.33
CA ASP A 101 11.45 -2.38 9.76
C ASP A 101 12.68 -1.93 10.55
N ASP A 102 13.14 -2.74 11.51
CA ASP A 102 14.35 -2.46 12.30
C ASP A 102 15.60 -2.38 11.42
N THR A 103 15.78 -3.32 10.49
CA THR A 103 16.91 -3.30 9.56
C THR A 103 16.92 -2.02 8.72
N LEU A 104 15.77 -1.61 8.21
CA LEU A 104 15.65 -0.41 7.37
C LEU A 104 15.93 0.87 8.17
N ARG A 105 15.37 0.99 9.38
CA ARG A 105 15.63 2.13 10.28
C ARG A 105 17.11 2.26 10.62
N ASN A 106 17.79 1.13 10.79
CA ASN A 106 19.22 1.09 11.10
C ASN A 106 20.14 1.20 9.86
N SER A 107 19.61 1.01 8.65
CA SER A 107 20.40 1.04 7.41
C SER A 107 20.84 2.44 6.97
N GLY A 108 20.20 3.50 7.51
CA GLY A 108 20.40 4.87 7.05
C GLY A 108 19.85 5.17 5.64
N GLN A 109 19.21 4.20 4.99
CA GLN A 109 18.53 4.40 3.70
C GLN A 109 17.14 5.02 3.93
N SER A 110 16.82 6.05 3.14
CA SER A 110 15.60 6.86 3.31
C SER A 110 14.46 6.52 2.36
N THR A 111 14.66 5.57 1.43
CA THR A 111 13.70 5.32 0.33
C THR A 111 13.35 3.84 0.22
N PHE A 112 12.34 3.42 0.96
CA PHE A 112 11.70 2.11 0.81
C PHE A 112 10.20 2.23 0.82
N GLU A 113 9.56 1.28 0.15
CA GLU A 113 8.13 1.04 0.32
C GLU A 113 7.91 0.20 1.59
N SER A 114 6.67 0.18 2.06
CA SER A 114 6.25 -0.63 3.21
C SER A 114 6.73 -2.08 3.06
N ALA A 115 7.09 -2.74 4.19
CA ALA A 115 7.64 -4.09 4.21
C ALA A 115 9.04 -4.25 3.55
N GLY A 116 9.78 -3.15 3.34
CA GLY A 116 11.10 -3.20 2.69
C GLY A 116 11.04 -3.49 1.19
N LEU A 117 9.89 -3.29 0.58
CA LEU A 117 9.73 -3.43 -0.86
C LEU A 117 10.46 -2.30 -1.59
N THR A 118 10.91 -2.61 -2.80
CA THR A 118 11.53 -1.61 -3.67
C THR A 118 10.45 -0.66 -4.19
N ALA A 119 10.68 0.65 -4.04
CA ALA A 119 9.82 1.66 -4.63
C ALA A 119 9.81 1.54 -6.16
N LEU A 120 8.63 1.25 -6.73
CA LEU A 120 8.47 1.06 -8.16
C LEU A 120 8.28 2.40 -8.87
N ARG A 121 8.98 2.61 -9.99
CA ARG A 121 8.80 3.80 -10.82
C ARG A 121 7.48 3.76 -11.57
N THR A 122 6.70 4.83 -11.46
CA THR A 122 5.37 4.99 -12.12
C THR A 122 5.39 5.80 -13.41
N THR A 123 6.58 6.20 -13.88
CA THR A 123 6.75 7.05 -15.08
C THR A 123 5.99 6.52 -16.31
N ASN A 124 6.00 5.20 -16.52
CA ASN A 124 5.32 4.57 -17.65
C ASN A 124 3.79 4.60 -17.50
N VAL A 125 3.26 4.31 -16.31
CA VAL A 125 1.80 4.34 -16.10
C VAL A 125 1.25 5.77 -16.15
N GLU A 126 2.01 6.74 -15.69
CA GLU A 126 1.61 8.16 -15.73
C GLU A 126 1.67 8.77 -17.13
N LYS A 127 2.57 8.29 -18.00
CA LYS A 127 2.56 8.64 -19.43
C LYS A 127 1.28 8.16 -20.11
N LEU A 128 0.89 6.91 -19.84
CA LEU A 128 -0.25 6.26 -20.49
C LEU A 128 -1.61 6.67 -19.89
N SER A 129 -1.68 6.99 -18.60
CA SER A 129 -2.92 7.28 -17.90
C SER A 129 -2.93 8.67 -17.28
N LYS A 130 -3.80 9.55 -17.81
CA LYS A 130 -4.09 10.85 -17.21
C LYS A 130 -4.58 10.69 -15.77
N LYS A 131 -5.40 9.67 -15.49
CA LYS A 131 -5.93 9.42 -14.14
C LYS A 131 -4.82 9.11 -13.14
N MET A 132 -3.88 8.23 -13.49
CA MET A 132 -2.72 7.95 -12.63
C MET A 132 -1.89 9.21 -12.41
N ARG A 133 -1.63 9.97 -13.48
CA ARG A 133 -0.89 11.24 -13.38
C ARG A 133 -1.54 12.25 -12.45
N THR A 134 -2.87 12.30 -12.36
CA THR A 134 -3.61 13.26 -11.53
C THR A 134 -4.11 12.69 -10.20
N LEU A 135 -3.86 11.40 -9.92
CA LEU A 135 -4.39 10.70 -8.74
C LEU A 135 -3.84 11.32 -7.46
N GLN A 136 -4.68 11.91 -6.61
CA GLN A 136 -4.21 12.51 -5.37
C GLN A 136 -3.66 11.45 -4.39
N PRO A 137 -2.78 11.83 -3.45
CA PRO A 137 -2.41 10.95 -2.34
C PRO A 137 -3.66 10.40 -1.64
N LEU A 138 -3.52 9.23 -1.00
CA LEU A 138 -4.56 8.70 -0.13
C LEU A 138 -4.89 9.74 0.95
N ASP A 139 -6.18 9.99 1.17
CA ASP A 139 -6.66 10.96 2.15
C ASP A 139 -7.54 10.30 3.22
N ASP A 140 -7.91 11.05 4.24
CA ASP A 140 -8.77 10.55 5.31
C ASP A 140 -10.16 10.13 4.80
N THR A 141 -10.62 10.72 3.70
CA THR A 141 -11.94 10.44 3.13
C THR A 141 -12.07 8.97 2.73
N ILE A 142 -11.07 8.43 2.04
CA ILE A 142 -11.09 7.02 1.63
C ILE A 142 -10.79 6.07 2.78
N VAL A 143 -9.92 6.45 3.72
CA VAL A 143 -9.65 5.66 4.94
C VAL A 143 -10.92 5.47 5.76
N LYS A 144 -11.70 6.54 5.97
CA LYS A 144 -13.00 6.48 6.66
C LYS A 144 -13.98 5.55 5.97
N LYS A 145 -14.01 5.54 4.63
CA LYS A 145 -14.87 4.62 3.86
C LYS A 145 -14.47 3.16 4.07
N TRP A 146 -13.18 2.86 4.12
CA TRP A 146 -12.71 1.49 4.41
C TRP A 146 -13.09 1.05 5.82
N VAL A 147 -12.82 1.89 6.83
CA VAL A 147 -13.17 1.57 8.21
C VAL A 147 -14.67 1.34 8.37
N ARG A 148 -15.51 2.21 7.81
CA ARG A 148 -16.97 2.02 7.84
C ARG A 148 -17.38 0.72 7.16
N TYR A 149 -16.84 0.44 5.97
CA TYR A 149 -17.13 -0.81 5.27
C TYR A 149 -16.75 -2.05 6.09
N TRP A 150 -15.58 -2.05 6.74
CA TRP A 150 -15.16 -3.17 7.59
C TRP A 150 -16.11 -3.37 8.77
N ILE A 151 -16.52 -2.29 9.42
CA ILE A 151 -17.50 -2.32 10.51
C ILE A 151 -18.85 -2.88 10.03
N ASP A 152 -19.35 -2.38 8.91
CA ASP A 152 -20.62 -2.82 8.31
C ASP A 152 -20.58 -4.29 7.87
N ALA A 153 -19.40 -4.76 7.44
CA ALA A 153 -19.15 -6.15 7.07
C ALA A 153 -18.93 -7.09 8.28
N GLY A 154 -18.91 -6.57 9.50
CA GLY A 154 -18.79 -7.35 10.73
C GLY A 154 -17.34 -7.64 11.18
N PHE A 155 -16.38 -6.81 10.75
CA PHE A 155 -15.00 -6.83 11.25
C PHE A 155 -14.75 -5.79 12.35
#